data_AF-A0A950ZTW3-F1
#
_entry.id   AF-A0A950ZTW3-F1
#
_cell.length_a   1.000
_cell.length_b   1.000
_cell.length_c   1.000
_cell.angle_alpha   90.00
_cell.angle_beta   90.00
_cell.angle_gamma   90.00
#
_symmetry.space_group_name_H-M   'P 1'
#
loop_
_entity.id
_entity.type
_entity.pdbx_description
1 polymer ?
#
loop_
_entity_poly.entity_id
_entity_poly.type
_entity_poly.pdbx_seq_one_letter_code
_entity_poly.pdbx_strand_id
1 'polypeptide(L)' 'LGSVARTAIVPLQDVLGLGSEARMNTPGASLGNWSWRVCADQLDPQCANRLGDLTETYGRA' A
#
# COMPACT_ATOMS: atom_id res chain seq x y z
N LEU A 1 -7.21 -1.60 9.99
CA LEU A 1 -6.20 -2.24 10.89
C LEU A 1 -6.82 -2.85 12.17
N GLY A 2 -8.15 -2.96 12.29
CA GLY A 2 -8.83 -3.45 13.50
C GLY A 2 -9.00 -4.98 13.65
N SER A 3 -8.32 -5.79 12.83
CA SER A 3 -8.23 -7.24 13.08
C SER A 3 -7.36 -7.51 14.32
N VAL A 4 -7.56 -8.66 14.99
CA VAL A 4 -6.75 -9.11 16.14
C VAL A 4 -5.38 -9.71 15.74
N ALA A 5 -5.07 -9.78 14.44
CA ALA A 5 -3.77 -10.26 13.98
C ALA A 5 -2.62 -9.42 14.56
N ARG A 6 -1.55 -10.08 15.01
CA ARG A 6 -0.36 -9.41 15.57
C ARG A 6 0.31 -8.49 14.54
N THR A 7 0.46 -8.97 13.31
CA THR A 7 1.10 -8.22 12.22
C THR A 7 0.08 -7.89 11.15
N ALA A 8 0.10 -6.65 10.67
CA ALA A 8 -0.64 -6.20 9.51
C ALA A 8 0.35 -5.66 8.48
N ILE A 9 0.25 -6.16 7.24
CA ILE A 9 1.09 -5.72 6.11
C ILE A 9 0.15 -5.13 5.06
N VAL A 10 0.47 -3.94 4.57
CA VAL A 10 -0.33 -3.22 3.57
C VAL A 10 0.55 -2.95 2.34
N PRO A 11 0.11 -3.30 1.12
CA PRO A 11 0.79 -2.91 -0.12
C PRO A 11 0.93 -1.40 -0.23
N LEU A 12 2.06 -0.91 -0.75
CA LEU A 12 2.27 0.53 -0.93
C LEU A 12 1.23 1.13 -1.89
N GLN A 13 0.77 0.38 -2.89
CA GLN A 13 -0.30 0.79 -3.80
C GLN A 13 -1.59 1.19 -3.06
N ASP A 14 -1.95 0.47 -2.00
CA ASP A 14 -3.16 0.74 -1.21
C ASP A 14 -2.97 1.96 -0.30
N VAL A 15 -1.75 2.16 0.23
CA VAL A 15 -1.40 3.38 0.98
C VAL A 15 -1.55 4.62 0.10
N LEU A 16 -1.13 4.51 -1.16
CA LEU A 16 -1.22 5.55 -2.19
C LEU A 16 -2.61 5.65 -2.84
N GLY A 17 -3.52 4.69 -2.58
CA GLY A 17 -4.88 4.68 -3.13
C GLY A 17 -4.95 4.48 -4.65
N LEU A 18 -3.99 3.74 -5.23
CA LEU A 18 -3.91 3.51 -6.68
C LEU A 18 -4.87 2.40 -7.14
N GLY A 19 -5.24 2.44 -8.41
CA GLY A 19 -6.12 1.47 -9.05
C GLY A 19 -5.38 0.26 -9.64
N SER A 20 -6.04 -0.40 -10.60
CA SER A 20 -5.53 -1.63 -11.23
C SER A 20 -4.27 -1.40 -12.07
N GLU A 21 -4.00 -0.17 -12.49
CA GLU A 21 -2.77 0.24 -13.17
C GLU A 21 -1.51 0.02 -12.31
N ALA A 22 -1.66 -0.04 -10.98
CA ALA A 22 -0.56 -0.28 -10.05
C ALA A 22 -0.39 -1.77 -9.66
N ARG A 23 -1.17 -2.69 -10.24
CA ARG A 23 -1.11 -4.12 -9.91
C ARG A 23 0.27 -4.69 -10.22
N MET A 24 0.89 -5.29 -9.20
CA MET A 24 2.23 -5.87 -9.32
C MET A 24 2.26 -7.14 -10.19
N ASN A 25 1.24 -8.00 -10.09
CA ASN A 25 1.19 -9.26 -10.82
C ASN A 25 -0.24 -9.69 -11.11
N THR A 26 -0.47 -10.22 -12.31
CA THR A 26 -1.67 -10.93 -12.74
C THR A 26 -1.27 -12.37 -13.09
N PRO A 27 -1.50 -13.34 -12.19
CA PRO A 27 -1.17 -14.74 -12.44
C PRO A 27 -1.79 -15.27 -13.75
N GLY A 28 -1.00 -15.97 -14.54
CA GLY A 28 -1.41 -16.48 -15.86
C GLY A 28 -1.18 -15.51 -17.02
N ALA A 29 -0.94 -14.23 -16.76
CA ALA A 29 -0.49 -13.30 -17.80
C ALA A 29 1.01 -13.49 -18.08
N SER A 30 1.38 -13.61 -19.36
CA SER A 30 2.77 -13.80 -19.77
C SER A 30 3.58 -12.49 -19.81
N LEU A 31 2.92 -11.33 -19.85
CA LEU A 31 3.53 -10.01 -20.00
C LEU A 31 2.86 -8.99 -19.07
N GLY A 32 3.55 -7.86 -18.83
CA GLY A 32 3.01 -6.71 -18.08
C GLY A 32 3.13 -6.79 -16.56
N ASN A 33 3.64 -7.90 -16.01
CA ASN A 33 3.83 -8.09 -14.57
C ASN A 33 5.17 -7.49 -14.08
N TRP A 34 5.27 -7.30 -12.76
CA TRP A 34 6.50 -6.94 -12.03
C TRP A 34 7.15 -5.62 -12.45
N SER A 35 6.39 -4.75 -13.12
CA SER A 35 6.87 -3.51 -13.71
C SER A 35 6.48 -2.27 -12.92
N TRP A 36 5.53 -2.38 -11.98
CA TRP A 36 5.09 -1.26 -11.18
C TRP A 36 6.24 -0.71 -10.32
N ARG A 37 6.35 0.62 -10.30
CA ARG A 37 7.33 1.37 -9.51
C ARG A 37 6.64 2.58 -8.93
N VAL A 38 6.99 2.90 -7.68
CA VAL A 38 6.60 4.17 -7.07
C VAL A 38 7.39 5.31 -7.69
N CYS A 39 6.72 6.42 -7.99
CA CYS A 39 7.36 7.68 -8.34
C CYS A 39 7.58 8.52 -7.07
N ALA A 40 8.70 9.24 -6.98
CA ALA A 40 9.07 9.96 -5.77
C ALA A 40 8.06 11.05 -5.38
N ASP A 41 7.40 11.65 -6.37
CA ASP A 41 6.33 12.65 -6.21
C ASP A 41 5.04 12.06 -5.61
N GLN A 42 4.83 10.75 -5.70
CA GLN A 42 3.69 10.08 -5.06
C GLN A 42 3.89 9.88 -3.55
N LEU A 43 5.12 9.99 -3.04
CA LEU A 43 5.42 9.85 -1.62
C LEU A 43 5.13 11.17 -0.88
N ASP A 44 3.85 11.52 -0.83
CA ASP A 44 3.34 12.70 -0.12
C ASP A 44 3.36 12.47 1.41
N PRO A 45 3.86 13.42 2.22
CA PRO A 45 3.71 13.44 3.67
C PRO A 45 2.29 13.15 4.17
N GLN A 46 1.23 13.54 3.44
CA GLN A 46 -0.14 13.24 3.84
C GLN A 46 -0.44 11.74 3.88
N CYS A 47 0.11 10.96 2.95
CA CYS A 47 -0.04 9.50 2.95
C CYS A 47 0.62 8.87 4.18
N ALA A 48 1.80 9.37 4.56
CA ALA A 48 2.51 8.92 5.75
C ALA A 48 1.75 9.28 7.03
N ASN A 49 1.23 10.52 7.13
CA ASN A 49 0.44 10.96 8.29
C ASN A 49 -0.83 10.14 8.44
N ARG A 50 -1.59 9.94 7.37
CA ARG A 50 -2.80 9.10 7.39
C ARG A 50 -2.51 7.67 7.84
N LEU A 51 -1.41 7.08 7.37
CA LEU A 51 -1.01 5.74 7.80
C LEU A 51 -0.59 5.74 9.28
N GLY A 52 0.13 6.76 9.72
CA GLY A 52 0.49 7.01 11.12
C GLY A 52 -0.74 7.06 12.04
N ASP A 53 -1.71 7.93 11.73
CA ASP A 53 -2.95 8.08 12.49
C ASP A 53 -3.72 6.76 12.62
N LEU A 54 -3.76 5.97 11.53
CA LEU A 54 -4.39 4.66 11.55
C LEU A 54 -3.61 3.67 12.42
N THR A 55 -2.27 3.66 12.35
CA THR A 55 -1.47 2.79 13.21
C THR A 55 -1.63 3.15 14.69
N GLU A 56 -1.67 4.43 15.04
CA GLU A 56 -1.94 4.89 16.42
C GLU A 56 -3.34 4.47 16.88
N THR A 57 -4.37 4.79 16.09
CA THR A 57 -5.78 4.50 16.41
C THR A 57 -6.03 3.02 16.70
N TYR A 58 -5.33 2.13 15.99
CA TYR A 58 -5.49 0.68 16.13
C TYR A 58 -4.39 0.02 16.99
N GLY A 59 -3.55 0.79 17.68
CA GLY A 59 -2.55 0.28 18.62
C GLY A 59 -1.40 -0.50 17.97
N ARG A 60 -0.86 0.03 16.87
CA ARG A 60 0.18 -0.59 16.02
C ARG A 60 1.37 0.33 15.70
N ALA A 61 1.50 1.46 16.40
CA ALA A 61 2.62 2.40 16.30
C ALA A 61 3.82 1.96 17.15
#